data_AF-A0A023G7Z6-F1
#
_entry.id   AF-A0A023G7Z6-F1
#
_cell.length_a   1.000
_cell.length_b   1.000
_cell.length_c   1.000
_cell.angle_alpha   90.00
_cell.angle_beta   90.00
_cell.angle_gamma   90.00
#
_symmetry.space_group_name_H-M   'P 1'
#
loop_
_entity.id
_entity.type
_entity.pdbx_description
1 polymer ?
#
loop_
_entity_poly.entity_id
_entity_poly.type
_entity_poly.pdbx_seq_one_letter_code
_entity_poly.pdbx_strand_id
1 'polypeptide(L)'
;LLAGSRSYQGLIPTLVVGDPEVLRDIFVKDFKSFVNKSDDKVSGNSLWDQMVLHQQNEEWKHTRSSLSPMFTTARLKSMLPKMTKLMDKVCNLLLKRLEGDKPFDLYHLLEKSAMDLYTSLIFDLDIDSHVETDHPMLKCYSGFLNSPGGWRLLDDVPREIDGVLGV
;
A
#
# COMPACT_ATOMS: atom_id res chain seq x y z
N LEU A 1 11.61 16.17 -29.13
CA LEU A 1 13.02 16.08 -28.68
C LEU A 1 13.18 16.74 -27.32
N LEU A 2 12.67 16.12 -26.26
CA LEU A 2 13.03 16.46 -24.87
C LEU A 2 13.71 15.22 -24.29
N ALA A 3 14.94 14.99 -24.73
CA ALA A 3 15.79 13.96 -24.16
C ALA A 3 16.19 14.42 -22.75
N GLY A 4 15.49 13.89 -21.74
CA GLY A 4 15.85 13.87 -20.31
C GLY A 4 16.44 15.15 -19.72
N SER A 5 15.62 15.93 -19.01
CA SER A 5 16.15 16.98 -18.14
C SER A 5 17.02 16.34 -17.05
N ARG A 6 18.33 16.61 -17.08
CA ARG A 6 19.26 16.20 -16.02
C ARG A 6 18.86 16.92 -14.73
N SER A 7 18.42 16.15 -13.74
CA SER A 7 18.07 16.66 -12.41
C SER A 7 19.01 16.04 -11.37
N TYR A 8 19.00 16.58 -10.16
CA TYR A 8 19.76 16.04 -9.05
C TYR A 8 18.83 15.91 -7.85
N GLN A 9 18.89 14.75 -7.18
CA GLN A 9 18.29 14.56 -5.85
C GLN A 9 19.43 14.69 -4.83
N GLY A 10 19.63 15.91 -4.32
CA GLY A 10 20.81 16.23 -3.52
C GLY A 10 22.09 16.06 -4.34
N LEU A 11 22.96 15.14 -3.92
CA LEU A 11 24.21 14.81 -4.62
C LEU A 11 24.06 13.68 -5.66
N ILE A 12 22.87 13.08 -5.75
CA ILE A 12 22.61 11.93 -6.61
C ILE A 12 22.13 12.42 -7.99
N PRO A 13 22.87 12.16 -9.08
CA PRO A 13 22.41 12.52 -10.42
C PRO A 13 21.17 11.69 -10.78
N THR A 14 20.13 12.37 -11.25
CA THR A 14 18.82 11.78 -11.54
C THR A 14 18.40 12.13 -12.97
N LEU A 15 17.83 11.15 -13.68
CA LEU A 15 17.30 11.34 -15.02
C LEU A 15 15.77 11.24 -14.99
N VAL A 16 15.09 12.33 -15.32
CA VAL A 16 13.62 12.31 -15.47
C VAL A 16 13.28 11.90 -16.89
N VAL A 17 12.61 10.75 -17.03
CA VAL A 17 12.20 10.20 -18.32
C VAL A 17 10.68 10.35 -18.46
N GLY A 18 10.23 11.05 -19.50
CA GLY A 18 8.82 11.21 -19.83
C GLY A 18 8.39 10.57 -21.16
N ASP A 19 9.35 10.03 -21.93
CA ASP A 19 9.09 9.43 -23.23
C ASP A 19 8.62 7.96 -23.07
N PRO A 20 7.41 7.58 -23.55
CA PRO A 20 6.90 6.22 -23.43
C PRO A 20 7.78 5.15 -24.07
N GLU A 21 8.48 5.46 -25.17
CA GLU A 21 9.34 4.49 -25.85
C GLU A 21 10.56 4.16 -24.97
N VAL A 22 11.14 5.19 -24.36
CA VAL A 22 12.26 5.04 -23.43
C VAL A 22 11.81 4.34 -22.14
N LEU A 23 10.61 4.66 -21.62
CA LEU A 23 10.04 3.98 -20.46
C LEU A 23 9.81 2.49 -20.74
N ARG A 24 9.33 2.12 -21.92
CA ARG A 24 9.20 0.71 -22.34
C ARG A 24 10.57 0.02 -22.37
N ASP A 25 11.58 0.71 -22.91
CA ASP A 25 12.92 0.14 -22.98
C ASP A 25 13.48 -0.10 -21.56
N ILE A 26 13.30 0.85 -20.63
CA ILE A 26 13.71 0.72 -19.21
C ILE A 26 12.93 -0.37 -18.47
N PHE A 27 11.60 -0.36 -18.52
CA PHE A 27 10.76 -1.22 -17.68
C PHE A 27 10.51 -2.62 -18.25
N VAL A 28 10.75 -2.84 -19.55
CA VAL A 28 10.43 -4.10 -20.22
C VAL A 28 11.64 -4.69 -20.93
N LYS A 29 12.21 -3.97 -21.91
CA LYS A 29 13.24 -4.52 -22.79
C LYS A 29 14.55 -4.77 -22.05
N ASP A 30 15.02 -3.75 -21.34
CA ASP A 30 16.30 -3.71 -20.63
C ASP A 30 16.10 -3.77 -19.11
N PHE A 31 14.97 -4.32 -18.65
CA PHE A 31 14.61 -4.40 -17.23
C PHE A 31 15.72 -5.02 -16.35
N LYS A 32 16.50 -5.96 -16.89
CA LYS A 32 17.62 -6.60 -16.18
C LYS A 32 18.70 -5.60 -15.73
N SER A 33 18.81 -4.45 -16.38
CA SER A 33 19.72 -3.35 -16.02
C SER A 33 19.10 -2.38 -15.01
N PHE A 34 17.78 -2.41 -14.79
CA PHE A 34 17.02 -1.46 -13.97
C PHE A 34 16.16 -2.16 -12.90
N VAL A 35 16.67 -3.28 -12.34
CA VAL A 35 15.91 -4.11 -11.39
C VAL A 35 15.64 -3.38 -10.07
N ASN A 36 16.62 -2.61 -9.59
CA ASN A 36 16.55 -1.91 -8.31
C ASN A 36 15.91 -0.53 -8.49
N LYS A 37 15.05 -0.12 -7.55
CA LYS A 37 14.26 1.11 -7.68
C LYS A 37 15.07 2.35 -7.27
N SER A 38 15.62 2.36 -6.05
CA SER A 38 16.48 3.42 -5.53
C SER A 38 17.34 2.86 -4.38
N ASP A 39 18.59 3.32 -4.25
CA ASP A 39 19.53 2.91 -3.18
C ASP A 39 19.36 3.71 -1.87
N ASP A 40 18.51 4.73 -1.86
CA ASP A 40 18.28 5.64 -0.72
C ASP A 40 17.32 5.09 0.35
N LYS A 41 17.06 3.79 0.34
CA LYS A 41 15.92 3.19 1.05
C LYS A 41 16.27 2.36 2.29
N VAL A 42 17.37 2.66 2.96
CA VAL A 42 17.62 2.11 4.30
C VAL A 42 16.83 2.96 5.30
N SER A 43 15.69 2.44 5.73
CA SER A 43 14.85 3.10 6.74
C SER A 43 15.48 3.07 8.13
N GLY A 44 16.44 2.16 8.35
CA GLY A 44 17.04 1.86 9.65
C GLY A 44 16.23 0.85 10.47
N ASN A 45 15.12 0.33 9.93
CA ASN A 45 14.26 -0.65 10.55
C ASN A 45 14.28 -1.95 9.74
N SER A 46 14.65 -3.04 10.41
CA SER A 46 14.83 -4.36 9.78
C SER A 46 13.58 -4.89 9.08
N LEU A 47 12.38 -4.62 9.59
CA LEU A 47 11.14 -5.10 8.97
C LEU A 47 10.83 -4.33 7.68
N TRP A 48 11.00 -3.02 7.72
CA TRP A 48 10.75 -2.15 6.58
C TRP A 48 11.73 -2.39 5.44
N ASP A 49 13.00 -2.56 5.75
CA ASP A 49 14.06 -2.82 4.78
C ASP A 49 13.88 -4.20 4.10
N GLN A 50 13.19 -5.14 4.77
CA GLN A 50 12.83 -6.45 4.23
C GLN A 50 11.56 -6.46 3.37
N MET A 51 10.82 -5.34 3.26
CA MET A 51 9.66 -5.31 2.38
C MET A 51 10.05 -5.48 0.92
N VAL A 52 9.18 -6.12 0.13
CA VAL A 52 9.39 -6.35 -1.32
C VAL A 52 9.60 -5.05 -2.13
N LEU A 53 9.24 -3.88 -1.60
CA LEU A 53 9.48 -2.59 -2.25
C LEU A 53 10.90 -2.06 -2.05
N HIS A 54 11.62 -2.59 -1.04
CA HIS A 54 12.95 -2.18 -0.59
C HIS A 54 14.05 -3.20 -0.90
N GLN A 55 13.69 -4.49 -0.99
CA GLN A 55 14.63 -5.54 -1.38
C GLN A 55 15.22 -5.31 -2.78
N GLN A 56 16.44 -5.80 -2.97
CA GLN A 56 17.20 -5.67 -4.21
C GLN A 56 17.45 -7.02 -4.88
N ASN A 57 17.64 -7.00 -6.19
CA ASN A 57 18.15 -8.12 -6.98
C ASN A 57 17.40 -9.46 -6.73
N GLU A 58 18.13 -10.50 -6.32
CA GLU A 58 17.60 -11.86 -6.13
C GLU A 58 16.64 -11.98 -4.95
N GLU A 59 16.84 -11.23 -3.87
CA GLU A 59 15.92 -11.22 -2.72
C GLU A 59 14.55 -10.70 -3.15
N TRP A 60 14.54 -9.60 -3.91
CA TRP A 60 13.31 -9.06 -4.49
C TRP A 60 12.63 -10.06 -5.43
N LYS A 61 13.40 -10.73 -6.30
CA LYS A 61 12.86 -11.75 -7.21
C LYS A 61 12.24 -12.91 -6.43
N HIS A 62 12.93 -13.40 -5.41
CA HIS A 62 12.46 -14.50 -4.56
C HIS A 62 11.17 -14.13 -3.85
N THR A 63 11.14 -13.03 -3.11
CA THR A 63 9.94 -12.57 -2.37
C THR A 63 8.79 -12.29 -3.34
N ARG A 64 9.04 -11.62 -4.46
CA ARG A 64 8.00 -11.35 -5.47
C ARG A 64 7.45 -12.64 -6.06
N SER A 65 8.29 -13.63 -6.36
CA SER A 65 7.87 -14.93 -6.87
C SER A 65 6.97 -15.66 -5.88
N SER A 66 7.24 -15.54 -4.58
CA SER A 66 6.42 -16.12 -3.50
C SER A 66 5.09 -15.39 -3.32
N LEU A 67 5.05 -14.07 -3.52
CA LEU A 67 3.82 -13.27 -3.38
C LEU A 67 2.90 -13.33 -4.61
N SER A 68 3.47 -13.46 -5.81
CA SER A 68 2.71 -13.42 -7.07
C SER A 68 1.52 -14.39 -7.15
N PRO A 69 1.57 -15.62 -6.61
CA PRO A 69 0.44 -16.56 -6.64
C PRO A 69 -0.81 -16.09 -5.88
N MET A 70 -0.68 -15.14 -4.95
CA MET A 70 -1.82 -14.59 -4.21
C MET A 70 -2.76 -13.75 -5.09
N PHE A 71 -2.24 -13.22 -6.20
CA PHE A 71 -2.97 -12.34 -7.12
C PHE A 71 -3.42 -13.04 -8.41
N THR A 72 -3.54 -14.37 -8.39
CA THR A 72 -4.11 -15.11 -9.52
C THR A 72 -5.59 -14.79 -9.71
N THR A 73 -6.10 -14.92 -10.94
CA THR A 73 -7.52 -14.72 -11.25
C THR A 73 -8.44 -15.55 -10.36
N ALA A 74 -8.07 -16.79 -10.03
CA ALA A 74 -8.86 -17.64 -9.15
C ALA A 74 -8.93 -17.08 -7.72
N ARG A 75 -7.81 -16.62 -7.16
CA ARG A 75 -7.76 -15.99 -5.83
C ARG A 75 -8.54 -14.68 -5.80
N LEU A 76 -8.37 -13.82 -6.80
CA LEU A 76 -9.15 -12.58 -6.92
C LEU A 76 -10.65 -12.87 -7.03
N LYS A 77 -11.07 -13.87 -7.79
CA LYS A 77 -12.48 -14.29 -7.86
C LYS A 77 -13.02 -14.77 -6.51
N SER A 78 -12.20 -15.46 -5.70
CA SER A 78 -12.62 -15.88 -4.36
C SER A 78 -12.80 -14.72 -3.38
N MET A 79 -12.14 -13.59 -3.62
CA MET A 79 -12.27 -12.37 -2.80
C MET A 79 -13.53 -11.54 -3.15
N LEU A 80 -14.07 -11.70 -4.37
CA LEU A 80 -15.20 -10.90 -4.86
C LEU A 80 -16.41 -10.86 -3.92
N PRO A 81 -16.90 -11.97 -3.33
CA PRO A 81 -18.07 -11.92 -2.47
C PRO A 81 -17.90 -10.99 -1.27
N LYS A 82 -16.70 -11.00 -0.65
CA LYS A 82 -16.37 -10.10 0.46
C LYS A 82 -16.29 -8.65 0.00
N MET A 83 -15.64 -8.41 -1.15
CA MET A 83 -15.56 -7.08 -1.76
C MET A 83 -16.95 -6.51 -2.03
N THR A 84 -17.85 -7.29 -2.64
CA THR A 84 -19.22 -6.85 -2.95
C THR A 84 -19.99 -6.51 -1.68
N LYS A 85 -19.96 -7.37 -0.66
CA LYS A 85 -20.63 -7.11 0.62
C LYS A 85 -20.14 -5.81 1.27
N LEU A 86 -18.85 -5.55 1.23
CA LEU A 86 -18.29 -4.31 1.76
C LEU A 86 -18.72 -3.11 0.92
N MET A 87 -18.69 -3.22 -0.41
CA MET A 87 -19.11 -2.14 -1.30
C MET A 87 -20.59 -1.79 -1.13
N ASP A 88 -21.48 -2.77 -0.93
CA ASP A 88 -22.89 -2.53 -0.62
C ASP A 88 -23.03 -1.68 0.65
N LYS A 89 -22.22 -1.96 1.67
CA LYS A 89 -22.19 -1.17 2.91
C LYS A 89 -21.71 0.26 2.65
N VAL A 90 -20.64 0.44 1.86
CA VAL A 90 -20.12 1.76 1.48
C VAL A 90 -21.16 2.56 0.70
N CYS A 91 -21.86 1.94 -0.25
CA CYS A 91 -22.95 2.58 -1.00
C CYS A 91 -24.08 3.03 -0.06
N ASN A 92 -24.50 2.18 0.88
CA ASN A 92 -25.51 2.54 1.87
C ASN A 92 -25.07 3.70 2.78
N LEU A 93 -23.79 3.72 3.19
CA LEU A 93 -23.23 4.82 3.97
C LEU A 93 -23.22 6.12 3.17
N LEU A 94 -22.83 6.07 1.90
CA LEU A 94 -22.85 7.23 1.00
C LEU A 94 -24.27 7.77 0.83
N LEU A 95 -25.25 6.92 0.55
CA LEU A 95 -26.65 7.33 0.43
C LEU A 95 -27.15 8.03 1.69
N LYS A 96 -26.87 7.48 2.88
CA LYS A 96 -27.21 8.11 4.16
C LYS A 96 -26.53 9.45 4.39
N ARG A 97 -25.29 9.63 3.93
CA ARG A 97 -24.57 10.91 4.05
C ARG A 97 -25.14 11.97 3.09
N LEU A 98 -25.62 11.55 1.92
CA LEU A 98 -26.26 12.42 0.93
C LEU A 98 -27.66 12.90 1.35
N GLU A 99 -28.34 12.18 2.25
CA GLU A 99 -29.61 12.65 2.86
C GLU A 99 -29.40 13.89 3.76
N GLY A 100 -28.18 14.11 4.24
CA GLY A 100 -27.84 15.29 5.04
C GLY A 100 -27.53 16.51 4.18
N ASP A 101 -27.98 17.69 4.61
CA ASP A 101 -27.70 18.97 3.93
C ASP A 101 -26.30 19.54 4.24
N LYS A 102 -25.38 18.70 4.71
CA LYS A 102 -24.03 19.10 5.11
C LYS A 102 -22.99 18.46 4.19
N PRO A 103 -22.04 19.25 3.66
CA PRO A 103 -20.86 18.70 3.00
C PRO A 103 -20.14 17.72 3.93
N PHE A 104 -19.67 16.61 3.37
CA PHE A 104 -18.89 15.61 4.09
C PHE A 104 -17.61 15.29 3.33
N ASP A 105 -16.61 14.81 4.06
CA ASP A 105 -15.34 14.40 3.48
C ASP A 105 -15.45 13.00 2.86
N LEU A 106 -15.46 12.93 1.53
CA LEU A 106 -15.47 11.69 0.78
C LEU A 106 -14.14 10.93 0.88
N TYR A 107 -13.01 11.65 0.98
CA TYR A 107 -11.68 11.03 1.05
C TYR A 107 -11.57 10.17 2.31
N HIS A 108 -11.89 10.71 3.49
CA HIS A 108 -11.85 9.94 4.73
C HIS A 108 -12.83 8.77 4.78
N LEU A 109 -14.00 8.91 4.13
CA LEU A 109 -14.95 7.80 4.00
C LEU A 109 -14.36 6.66 3.16
N LEU A 110 -13.78 6.99 2.01
CA LEU A 110 -13.16 5.98 1.12
C LEU A 110 -11.90 5.38 1.74
N GLU A 111 -11.08 6.17 2.44
CA GLU A 111 -9.90 5.72 3.15
C GLU A 111 -10.24 4.64 4.19
N LYS A 112 -11.21 4.92 5.06
CA LYS A 112 -11.73 3.95 6.04
C LYS A 112 -12.31 2.69 5.38
N SER A 113 -13.07 2.87 4.31
CA SER A 113 -13.64 1.76 3.55
C SER A 113 -12.56 0.89 2.90
N ALA A 114 -11.48 1.49 2.39
CA ALA A 114 -10.35 0.76 1.84
C ALA A 114 -9.61 -0.03 2.93
N MET A 115 -9.54 0.52 4.15
CA MET A 115 -8.97 -0.19 5.29
C MET A 115 -9.81 -1.41 5.68
N ASP A 116 -11.14 -1.28 5.79
CA ASP A 116 -12.03 -2.41 6.06
C ASP A 116 -11.88 -3.51 4.99
N LEU A 117 -11.70 -3.11 3.73
CA LEU A 117 -11.47 -4.05 2.65
C LEU A 117 -10.15 -4.79 2.83
N TYR A 118 -9.09 -4.05 3.12
CA TYR A 118 -7.75 -4.62 3.31
C TYR A 118 -7.73 -5.60 4.49
N THR A 119 -8.29 -5.23 5.65
CA THR A 119 -8.33 -6.14 6.82
C THR A 119 -9.17 -7.37 6.56
N SER A 120 -10.32 -7.24 5.89
CA SER A 120 -11.21 -8.38 5.62
C SER A 120 -10.62 -9.33 4.57
N LEU A 121 -9.86 -8.82 3.59
CA LEU A 121 -9.26 -9.64 2.55
C LEU A 121 -7.94 -10.30 2.96
N ILE A 122 -7.06 -9.57 3.65
CA ILE A 122 -5.71 -10.05 3.98
C ILE A 122 -5.66 -10.75 5.33
N PHE A 123 -6.36 -10.22 6.33
CA PHE A 123 -6.33 -10.72 7.71
C PHE A 123 -7.61 -11.43 8.14
N ASP A 124 -8.59 -11.56 7.23
CA ASP A 124 -9.92 -12.11 7.54
C ASP A 124 -10.61 -11.41 8.72
N LEU A 125 -10.35 -10.10 8.88
CA LEU A 125 -10.81 -9.30 10.01
C LEU A 125 -11.79 -8.21 9.56
N ASP A 126 -13.01 -8.27 10.08
CA ASP A 126 -14.06 -7.28 9.86
C ASP A 126 -14.04 -6.23 10.98
N ILE A 127 -13.34 -5.11 10.78
CA ILE A 127 -13.12 -4.06 11.81
C ILE A 127 -14.24 -3.02 11.90
N ASP A 128 -15.03 -2.84 10.84
CA ASP A 128 -16.08 -1.80 10.74
C ASP A 128 -15.61 -0.38 11.14
N SER A 129 -14.62 0.16 10.43
CA SER A 129 -13.96 1.43 10.77
C SER A 129 -14.84 2.69 10.70
N HIS A 130 -16.07 2.55 10.17
CA HIS A 130 -17.08 3.60 10.16
C HIS A 130 -17.85 3.71 11.47
N VAL A 131 -17.88 2.63 12.25
CA VAL A 131 -18.53 2.57 13.57
C VAL A 131 -17.48 2.55 14.67
N GLU A 132 -16.49 1.65 14.56
CA GLU A 132 -15.42 1.48 15.54
C GLU A 132 -14.16 2.23 15.08
N THR A 133 -13.93 3.41 15.66
CA THR A 133 -12.78 4.24 15.28
C THR A 133 -11.55 4.01 16.14
N ASP A 134 -11.65 3.27 17.25
CA ASP A 134 -10.55 3.10 18.19
C ASP A 134 -9.70 1.83 17.95
N HIS A 135 -10.04 1.07 16.89
CA HIS A 135 -9.36 -0.19 16.57
C HIS A 135 -7.83 0.00 16.37
N PRO A 136 -6.97 -0.84 16.96
CA PRO A 136 -5.51 -0.70 16.88
C PRO A 136 -4.95 -0.58 15.46
N MET A 137 -5.50 -1.34 14.50
CA MET A 137 -5.11 -1.24 13.08
C MET A 137 -5.36 0.15 12.49
N LEU A 138 -6.45 0.83 12.87
CA LEU A 138 -6.75 2.19 12.38
C LEU A 138 -5.78 3.21 12.96
N LYS A 139 -5.38 3.04 14.23
CA LYS A 139 -4.34 3.87 14.87
C LYS A 139 -2.98 3.69 14.18
N CYS A 140 -2.58 2.45 13.92
CA CYS A 140 -1.33 2.16 13.20
C CYS A 140 -1.35 2.75 11.78
N TYR A 141 -2.45 2.57 11.05
CA TYR A 141 -2.61 3.08 9.68
C TYR A 141 -2.59 4.61 9.62
N SER A 142 -3.36 5.28 10.47
CA SER A 142 -3.38 6.74 10.54
C SER A 142 -2.03 7.32 10.95
N GLY A 143 -1.29 6.66 11.86
CA GLY A 143 0.09 7.01 12.19
C GLY A 143 1.03 6.86 11.00
N PHE A 144 0.89 5.79 10.22
CA PHE A 144 1.70 5.52 9.04
C PHE A 144 1.52 6.61 7.95
N LEU A 145 0.28 7.00 7.66
CA LEU A 145 -0.01 7.97 6.58
C LEU A 145 0.17 9.44 6.98
N ASN A 146 -0.10 9.80 8.24
CA ASN A 146 -0.13 11.20 8.66
C ASN A 146 1.19 11.70 9.29
N SER A 147 2.20 10.84 9.45
CA SER A 147 3.48 11.23 10.06
C SER A 147 4.63 11.27 9.04
N PRO A 148 5.43 12.35 9.00
CA PRO A 148 6.74 12.33 8.35
C PRO A 148 7.63 11.32 9.07
N GLY A 149 7.77 10.12 8.49
CA GLY A 149 8.42 8.99 9.16
C GLY A 149 7.47 8.01 9.82
N GLY A 150 6.22 7.89 9.34
CA GLY A 150 5.20 6.97 9.86
C GLY A 150 5.62 5.50 9.99
N TRP A 151 6.70 5.09 9.32
CA TRP A 151 7.37 3.80 9.57
C TRP A 151 7.89 3.62 11.00
N ARG A 152 8.29 4.71 11.71
CA ARG A 152 8.73 4.66 13.11
C ARG A 152 7.60 4.35 14.10
N LEU A 153 6.33 4.52 13.71
CA LEU A 153 5.20 4.20 14.57
C LEU A 153 4.82 2.71 14.55
N LEU A 154 5.34 1.92 13.59
CA LEU A 154 5.22 0.46 13.68
C LEU A 154 6.13 -0.16 14.75
N ASP A 155 7.15 0.55 15.21
CA ASP A 155 7.98 0.10 16.34
C ASP A 155 7.24 0.21 17.70
N ASP A 156 6.14 0.97 17.74
CA ASP A 156 5.23 1.12 18.89
C ASP A 156 3.97 0.24 18.76
N VAL A 157 3.96 -0.77 17.89
CA VAL A 157 2.84 -1.73 17.83
C VAL A 157 2.69 -2.40 19.20
N PRO A 158 1.51 -2.32 19.85
CA PRO A 158 1.28 -2.97 21.12
C PRO A 158 1.51 -4.48 20.98
N ARG A 159 2.29 -5.07 21.89
CA ARG A 159 2.60 -6.52 21.96
C ARG A 159 1.37 -7.45 22.01
N GLU A 160 0.16 -6.89 22.10
CA GLU A 160 -1.09 -7.65 22.01
C GLU A 160 -1.39 -8.16 20.58
N ILE A 161 -0.85 -7.53 19.53
CA ILE A 161 -1.09 -7.97 18.14
C ILE A 161 -0.15 -9.13 17.74
N ASP A 162 0.95 -9.35 18.46
CA ASP A 162 1.89 -10.47 18.23
C ASP A 162 1.17 -11.82 18.37
N GLY A 163 0.19 -11.92 19.27
CA GLY A 163 -0.63 -13.14 19.44
C GLY A 163 -1.60 -13.42 18.30
N VAL A 164 -1.91 -12.43 17.45
CA VAL A 164 -2.84 -12.54 16.32
C VAL A 164 -2.11 -12.86 15.02
N LEU A 165 -0.85 -12.44 14.88
CA LEU A 165 -0.08 -12.59 13.65
C LEU A 165 0.85 -13.80 13.61
N GLY A 166 0.98 -14.57 14.70
CA GLY A 166 1.57 -15.90 14.67
C GLY A 166 2.95 -15.98 13.99
N VAL A 167 3.80 -14.99 14.25
CA VAL A 167 5.25 -15.04 13.96
C VAL A 167 6.00 -15.14 15.27
#